data_AF-A0A2C9A8M9-F1
#
_entry.id   AF-A0A2C9A8M9-F1
#
_cell.length_a   1.000
_cell.length_b   1.000
_cell.length_c   1.000
_cell.angle_alpha   90.00
_cell.angle_beta   90.00
_cell.angle_gamma   90.00
#
_symmetry.space_group_name_H-M   'P 1'
#
loop_
_entity.id
_entity.type
_entity.pdbx_description
1 polymer ?
#
loop_
_entity_poly.entity_id
_entity_poly.type
_entity_poly.pdbx_seq_one_letter_code
_entity_poly.pdbx_strand_id
1 'polypeptide(L)'
;MRSAIGSIRHTAAAKLQVYLLTVLALTFFLAACGDDESSFVRPEEEESSSSVIPGSSGNLSSSSIAPSSSSSSVTPQSSSSSTSVSSSSKNGDPGTSAGMTSSSEKSSSSAKSSSSVASSSSAKSSSSSVKSSSSVVLSSSTIDLGSEYDDVAKTLKDLRDNQIYRTATIGTQTWMAENLNFETKKSFCYDDVSRNCAKYGRLYTWAAAMDSVGTWSMNGKGCGYTVMCSPTYPVRGVCPKGWHLPTKEEWDTLFTAVGGSDVVAKELKSTNGWSGNGNGLDTYAFSALPGGYKVDDNSSLNYEDEGDYAYFWSSTEKAKNNYSAYYLYLRYNDDAYISNGYKCRLNSVRCVKD
;
A
#
# COMPACT_ATOMS: atom_id res chain seq x y z
N MET A 1 8.49 4.20 81.15
CA MET A 1 8.53 3.85 79.71
C MET A 1 7.20 4.20 79.03
N ARG A 2 6.96 5.46 78.62
CA ARG A 2 5.71 5.86 77.91
C ARG A 2 5.87 6.93 76.79
N SER A 3 7.09 7.32 76.42
CA SER A 3 7.34 8.46 75.49
C SER A 3 7.94 8.09 74.12
N ALA A 4 7.99 6.81 73.74
CA ALA A 4 8.61 6.35 72.49
C ALA A 4 7.61 5.89 71.40
N ILE A 5 6.33 5.72 71.74
CA ILE A 5 5.34 5.07 70.86
C ILE A 5 4.60 6.06 69.94
N GLY A 6 4.53 7.34 70.32
CA GLY A 6 3.81 8.36 69.54
C GLY A 6 4.48 8.74 68.21
N SER A 7 5.81 8.88 68.21
CA SER A 7 6.56 9.39 67.04
C SER A 7 6.44 8.48 65.81
N ILE A 8 6.52 7.15 66.01
CA ILE A 8 6.54 6.16 64.91
C ILE A 8 5.21 6.13 64.13
N ARG A 9 4.08 6.46 64.75
CA ARG A 9 2.76 6.40 64.09
C ARG A 9 2.52 7.52 63.06
N HIS A 10 3.08 8.71 63.27
CA HIS A 10 2.92 9.81 62.31
C HIS A 10 3.73 9.58 61.02
N THR A 11 4.94 9.03 61.12
CA THR A 11 5.82 8.79 59.97
C THR A 11 5.33 7.68 59.04
N ALA A 12 4.52 6.75 59.53
CA ALA A 12 3.92 5.68 58.74
C ALA A 12 2.74 6.18 57.89
N ALA A 13 1.82 6.93 58.49
CA ALA A 13 0.63 7.46 57.81
C ALA A 13 1.00 8.39 56.63
N ALA A 14 1.94 9.31 56.84
CA ALA A 14 2.40 10.23 55.80
C ALA A 14 3.00 9.51 54.57
N LYS A 15 3.74 8.41 54.78
CA LYS A 15 4.33 7.63 53.68
C LYS A 15 3.28 6.85 52.88
N LEU A 16 2.25 6.33 53.54
CA LEU A 16 1.16 5.62 52.88
C LEU A 16 0.33 6.57 52.00
N GLN A 17 0.10 7.81 52.48
CA GLN A 17 -0.70 8.80 51.77
C GLN A 17 0.02 9.40 50.56
N VAL A 18 1.35 9.51 50.58
CA VAL A 18 2.15 9.81 49.38
C VAL A 18 2.06 8.67 48.35
N TYR A 19 2.17 7.40 48.78
CA TYR A 19 2.03 6.26 47.87
C TYR A 19 0.65 6.18 47.22
N LEU A 20 -0.41 6.52 47.95
CA LEU A 20 -1.78 6.54 47.40
C LEU A 20 -1.99 7.65 46.35
N LEU A 21 -1.20 8.72 46.41
CA LEU A 21 -1.22 9.81 45.43
C LEU A 21 -0.30 9.57 44.23
N THR A 22 0.82 8.86 44.39
CA THR A 22 1.70 8.51 43.25
C THR A 22 1.18 7.34 42.43
N VAL A 23 0.45 6.39 43.05
CA VAL A 23 -0.20 5.28 42.33
C VAL A 23 -1.38 5.74 41.45
N LEU A 24 -1.98 6.89 41.75
CA LEU A 24 -3.06 7.48 40.93
C LEU A 24 -2.54 8.33 39.74
N ALA A 25 -1.22 8.40 39.54
CA ALA A 25 -0.57 9.21 38.50
C ALA A 25 0.10 8.38 37.38
N LEU A 26 -0.09 7.05 37.34
CA LEU A 26 0.00 6.33 36.07
C LEU A 26 -1.26 6.63 35.25
N THR A 27 -1.28 7.82 34.65
CA THR A 27 -2.11 8.08 33.48
C THR A 27 -1.69 7.09 32.41
N PHE A 28 -2.51 6.07 32.17
CA PHE A 28 -2.43 5.26 30.97
C PHE A 28 -2.47 6.21 29.78
N PHE A 29 -1.33 6.40 29.11
CA PHE A 29 -1.31 6.93 27.76
C PHE A 29 -1.87 5.83 26.85
N LEU A 30 -3.20 5.67 26.91
CA LEU A 30 -3.98 5.09 25.84
C LEU A 30 -3.86 6.05 24.66
N ALA A 31 -2.79 5.87 23.91
CA ALA A 31 -2.64 6.29 22.53
C ALA A 31 -3.86 5.78 21.74
N ALA A 32 -4.90 6.62 21.70
CA ALA A 32 -6.20 6.25 21.16
C ALA A 32 -6.13 6.34 19.64
N CYS A 33 -5.80 5.24 18.98
CA CYS A 33 -5.75 5.19 17.53
C CYS A 33 -7.14 5.45 16.92
N GLY A 34 -7.29 6.56 16.20
CA GLY A 34 -8.55 7.05 15.65
C GLY A 34 -9.07 6.29 14.43
N ASP A 35 -9.70 5.14 14.67
CA ASP A 35 -10.51 4.41 13.69
C ASP A 35 -12.02 4.65 13.91
N ASP A 36 -12.42 5.93 13.97
CA ASP A 36 -13.82 6.35 13.83
C ASP A 36 -14.31 6.17 12.37
N GLU A 37 -15.63 6.25 12.16
CA GLU A 37 -16.33 6.00 10.88
C GLU A 37 -16.30 4.55 10.37
N SER A 38 -16.77 3.62 11.21
CA SER A 38 -17.51 2.44 10.72
C SER A 38 -18.94 2.43 11.30
N SER A 39 -19.87 3.01 10.57
CA SER A 39 -21.30 3.07 10.94
C SER A 39 -21.94 1.68 10.83
N PHE A 40 -22.00 0.97 11.96
CA PHE A 40 -22.61 -0.35 12.06
C PHE A 40 -24.14 -0.29 11.92
N VAL A 41 -24.62 -0.19 10.68
CA VAL A 41 -26.04 -0.33 10.35
C VAL A 41 -26.44 -1.80 10.49
N ARG A 42 -27.31 -2.11 11.46
CA ARG A 42 -28.03 -3.38 11.49
C ARG A 42 -28.93 -3.48 10.26
N PRO A 43 -28.93 -4.60 9.53
CA PRO A 43 -30.05 -4.95 8.67
C PRO A 43 -31.28 -5.21 9.54
N GLU A 44 -32.38 -4.56 9.23
CA GLU A 44 -33.71 -5.15 9.47
C GLU A 44 -34.05 -6.01 8.24
N GLU A 45 -34.81 -7.08 8.47
CA GLU A 45 -35.40 -7.89 7.40
C GLU A 45 -36.63 -7.16 6.83
N GLU A 46 -37.00 -7.41 5.56
CA GLU A 46 -38.39 -7.49 5.06
C GLU A 46 -38.40 -7.70 3.53
N GLU A 47 -38.77 -8.92 3.13
CA GLU A 47 -39.64 -9.28 2.00
C GLU A 47 -39.38 -8.91 0.53
N SER A 48 -40.16 -9.58 -0.34
CA SER A 48 -39.92 -9.80 -1.76
C SER A 48 -41.06 -9.29 -2.67
N SER A 49 -40.74 -8.90 -3.90
CA SER A 49 -41.65 -9.05 -5.07
C SER A 49 -40.94 -8.81 -6.41
N SER A 50 -41.48 -9.38 -7.50
CA SER A 50 -40.87 -9.39 -8.85
C SER A 50 -41.90 -9.13 -9.97
N SER A 51 -41.46 -8.65 -11.15
CA SER A 51 -42.23 -8.71 -12.41
C SER A 51 -41.42 -8.42 -13.70
N VAL A 52 -40.99 -9.50 -14.36
CA VAL A 52 -41.10 -9.84 -15.81
C VAL A 52 -41.11 -8.75 -16.91
N ILE A 53 -40.26 -8.94 -17.94
CA ILE A 53 -40.45 -8.46 -19.33
C ILE A 53 -40.01 -9.57 -20.33
N PRO A 54 -40.77 -9.85 -21.43
CA PRO A 54 -40.32 -10.67 -22.58
C PRO A 54 -39.87 -9.80 -23.79
N GLY A 55 -39.07 -10.26 -24.76
CA GLY A 55 -38.33 -11.52 -24.92
C GLY A 55 -38.02 -11.85 -26.41
N SER A 56 -36.99 -12.65 -26.69
CA SER A 56 -36.66 -13.29 -28.00
C SER A 56 -36.23 -12.40 -29.20
N SER A 57 -35.46 -12.88 -30.20
CA SER A 57 -34.62 -14.10 -30.31
C SER A 57 -33.73 -14.12 -31.58
N GLY A 58 -32.50 -14.67 -31.46
CA GLY A 58 -31.76 -15.34 -32.55
C GLY A 58 -31.08 -14.49 -33.65
N ASN A 59 -30.22 -15.05 -34.52
CA ASN A 59 -29.41 -16.29 -34.42
C ASN A 59 -28.29 -16.31 -35.51
N LEU A 60 -27.16 -17.02 -35.27
CA LEU A 60 -26.19 -17.59 -36.25
C LEU A 60 -25.51 -16.62 -37.28
N SER A 61 -24.16 -16.48 -37.27
CA SER A 61 -23.19 -17.20 -38.15
C SER A 61 -23.05 -16.67 -39.59
N SER A 62 -21.90 -16.69 -40.27
CA SER A 62 -20.49 -17.01 -39.92
C SER A 62 -19.58 -16.56 -41.09
N SER A 63 -18.24 -16.58 -40.89
CA SER A 63 -17.20 -16.68 -41.95
C SER A 63 -17.03 -15.49 -42.94
N SER A 64 -15.88 -15.21 -43.56
CA SER A 64 -14.48 -15.68 -43.40
C SER A 64 -13.52 -14.88 -44.32
N ILE A 65 -12.23 -15.27 -44.35
CA ILE A 65 -11.21 -15.02 -45.40
C ILE A 65 -10.44 -13.67 -45.30
N ALA A 66 -9.11 -13.80 -45.44
CA ALA A 66 -8.09 -12.74 -45.53
C ALA A 66 -7.57 -12.71 -47.02
N PRO A 67 -6.33 -12.35 -47.43
CA PRO A 67 -5.13 -11.90 -46.70
C PRO A 67 -4.45 -10.66 -47.35
N SER A 68 -3.13 -10.52 -47.10
CA SER A 68 -2.13 -9.78 -47.90
C SER A 68 -2.02 -8.25 -47.74
N SER A 69 -0.87 -7.61 -48.00
CA SER A 69 0.56 -7.99 -47.74
C SER A 69 1.48 -6.81 -48.11
N SER A 70 2.46 -6.46 -47.28
CA SER A 70 3.70 -5.79 -47.73
C SER A 70 4.79 -5.80 -46.64
N SER A 71 6.03 -6.06 -47.07
CA SER A 71 7.22 -6.13 -46.19
C SER A 71 8.10 -4.90 -46.40
N SER A 72 8.95 -4.56 -45.41
CA SER A 72 10.35 -4.13 -45.64
C SER A 72 11.12 -3.99 -44.32
N SER A 73 12.44 -4.24 -44.37
CA SER A 73 13.32 -4.31 -43.19
C SER A 73 14.75 -3.89 -43.54
N VAL A 74 15.39 -3.04 -42.73
CA VAL A 74 16.85 -2.78 -42.79
C VAL A 74 17.42 -2.51 -41.40
N THR A 75 18.55 -3.12 -41.08
CA THR A 75 19.50 -2.78 -40.00
C THR A 75 20.89 -2.58 -40.64
N PRO A 76 21.79 -1.75 -40.08
CA PRO A 76 22.83 -2.21 -39.12
C PRO A 76 23.29 -1.12 -38.11
N GLN A 77 24.38 -1.21 -37.32
CA GLN A 77 24.95 -2.24 -36.40
C GLN A 77 26.33 -1.73 -35.89
N SER A 78 26.66 -1.84 -34.58
CA SER A 78 28.03 -1.73 -33.97
C SER A 78 28.81 -0.36 -34.04
N SER A 79 29.79 -0.01 -33.18
CA SER A 79 30.31 -0.57 -31.90
C SER A 79 31.26 0.38 -31.10
N SER A 80 31.49 0.04 -29.82
CA SER A 80 32.76 0.08 -29.02
C SER A 80 33.51 1.38 -28.60
N SER A 81 33.51 1.64 -27.26
CA SER A 81 34.65 2.02 -26.33
C SER A 81 35.64 3.17 -26.65
N SER A 82 36.20 3.95 -25.70
CA SER A 82 36.76 3.59 -24.37
C SER A 82 36.99 4.77 -23.37
N THR A 83 37.43 4.42 -22.14
CA THR A 83 38.10 5.17 -21.03
C THR A 83 39.13 6.26 -21.41
N SER A 84 39.60 7.21 -20.57
CA SER A 84 39.28 7.73 -19.19
C SER A 84 40.30 8.83 -18.78
N VAL A 85 40.01 9.76 -17.84
CA VAL A 85 40.93 10.30 -16.78
C VAL A 85 40.23 11.30 -15.82
N SER A 86 40.84 11.61 -14.67
CA SER A 86 40.31 12.43 -13.56
C SER A 86 41.16 13.68 -13.27
N SER A 87 40.58 14.73 -12.64
CA SER A 87 41.25 15.59 -11.62
C SER A 87 40.27 16.61 -11.02
N SER A 88 40.69 17.37 -9.99
CA SER A 88 39.82 18.16 -9.10
C SER A 88 40.45 19.50 -8.68
N SER A 89 39.62 20.53 -8.37
CA SER A 89 39.76 21.40 -7.16
C SER A 89 38.85 22.65 -7.11
N LYS A 90 38.00 22.68 -6.07
CA LYS A 90 37.71 23.76 -5.09
C LYS A 90 37.76 25.29 -5.40
N ASN A 91 36.79 25.97 -4.75
CA ASN A 91 36.76 27.37 -4.20
C ASN A 91 36.34 28.54 -5.13
N GLY A 92 35.46 29.43 -4.62
CA GLY A 92 35.30 30.81 -5.13
C GLY A 92 33.91 31.47 -5.04
N ASP A 93 33.54 32.02 -3.87
CA ASP A 93 32.46 33.02 -3.62
C ASP A 93 32.98 33.94 -2.47
N PRO A 94 32.54 35.20 -2.19
CA PRO A 94 31.26 35.88 -2.52
C PRO A 94 31.38 37.34 -3.06
N GLY A 95 30.26 38.06 -3.33
CA GLY A 95 30.34 39.48 -3.77
C GLY A 95 29.08 40.35 -4.05
N THR A 96 28.06 40.36 -3.19
CA THR A 96 27.01 41.41 -2.95
C THR A 96 26.84 42.66 -3.86
N SER A 97 25.63 42.85 -4.44
CA SER A 97 24.84 44.13 -4.56
C SER A 97 23.53 43.85 -5.34
N ALA A 98 22.30 44.23 -4.94
CA ALA A 98 21.68 45.56 -4.69
C ALA A 98 21.59 46.44 -5.96
N GLY A 99 20.41 46.90 -6.44
CA GLY A 99 19.00 46.69 -6.03
C GLY A 99 18.05 47.59 -6.86
N MET A 100 16.74 47.67 -6.49
CA MET A 100 15.69 48.53 -7.11
C MET A 100 15.23 48.13 -8.54
N THR A 101 14.01 48.40 -9.04
CA THR A 101 12.76 48.96 -8.43
C THR A 101 11.51 48.41 -9.13
N SER A 102 10.35 48.64 -8.53
CA SER A 102 9.01 48.34 -9.06
C SER A 102 8.56 49.18 -10.28
N SER A 103 7.73 48.60 -11.14
CA SER A 103 6.51 49.27 -11.62
C SER A 103 5.45 48.26 -12.08
N SER A 104 4.18 48.65 -11.98
CA SER A 104 3.00 47.86 -12.32
C SER A 104 2.16 48.63 -13.34
N GLU A 105 1.47 47.97 -14.27
CA GLU A 105 0.29 48.57 -14.89
C GLU A 105 -0.74 47.55 -15.40
N LYS A 106 -1.95 48.05 -15.74
CA LYS A 106 -3.19 47.27 -15.81
C LYS A 106 -4.25 47.93 -16.70
N SER A 107 -4.78 47.20 -17.69
CA SER A 107 -6.08 47.41 -18.37
C SER A 107 -6.36 46.19 -19.28
N SER A 108 -7.58 45.64 -19.47
CA SER A 108 -8.96 46.19 -19.60
C SER A 108 -9.20 46.89 -20.96
N SER A 109 -10.30 46.74 -21.70
CA SER A 109 -11.57 45.96 -21.54
C SER A 109 -11.91 45.28 -22.91
N SER A 110 -13.10 44.81 -23.33
CA SER A 110 -14.51 44.94 -22.91
C SER A 110 -15.36 43.72 -23.42
N ALA A 111 -16.69 43.85 -23.58
CA ALA A 111 -17.62 42.76 -23.96
C ALA A 111 -18.83 43.20 -24.83
N LYS A 112 -19.71 42.22 -25.19
CA LYS A 112 -21.06 42.27 -25.85
C LYS A 112 -21.11 41.85 -27.34
N SER A 113 -22.23 41.37 -27.93
CA SER A 113 -23.38 40.55 -27.44
C SER A 113 -24.33 40.13 -28.60
N SER A 114 -24.85 38.90 -28.58
CA SER A 114 -26.20 38.43 -29.03
C SER A 114 -26.73 38.59 -30.49
N SER A 115 -27.46 37.54 -30.92
CA SER A 115 -28.55 37.49 -31.95
C SER A 115 -28.21 37.61 -33.45
N SER A 116 -29.04 37.16 -34.42
CA SER A 116 -29.89 35.94 -34.54
C SER A 116 -30.44 35.75 -36.01
N VAL A 117 -30.97 34.54 -36.31
CA VAL A 117 -31.89 34.10 -37.40
C VAL A 117 -31.48 33.94 -38.90
N ALA A 118 -31.92 32.78 -39.45
CA ALA A 118 -32.57 32.54 -40.77
C ALA A 118 -31.80 32.40 -42.12
N SER A 119 -31.47 31.13 -42.45
CA SER A 119 -32.07 30.35 -43.59
C SER A 119 -31.53 30.39 -45.04
N SER A 120 -31.61 29.21 -45.67
CA SER A 120 -31.54 28.85 -47.12
C SER A 120 -30.16 28.87 -47.81
N SER A 121 -29.82 27.95 -48.75
CA SER A 121 -30.41 26.64 -49.12
C SER A 121 -29.45 25.78 -50.00
N SER A 122 -29.65 24.45 -50.00
CA SER A 122 -29.24 23.47 -51.04
C SER A 122 -27.74 23.15 -51.25
N ALA A 123 -27.31 21.94 -51.65
CA ALA A 123 -27.92 20.60 -51.59
C ALA A 123 -26.89 19.48 -51.93
N LYS A 124 -27.06 18.28 -51.31
CA LYS A 124 -26.50 16.95 -51.71
C LYS A 124 -24.95 16.78 -51.63
N SER A 125 -24.38 15.60 -51.34
CA SER A 125 -24.92 14.25 -51.04
C SER A 125 -23.87 13.34 -50.36
N SER A 126 -24.32 12.15 -49.89
CA SER A 126 -23.52 11.02 -49.34
C SER A 126 -23.10 11.14 -47.86
N SER A 127 -23.21 10.12 -47.00
CA SER A 127 -23.75 8.74 -47.16
C SER A 127 -24.34 8.15 -45.84
N SER A 128 -25.13 7.07 -45.99
CA SER A 128 -25.57 6.04 -45.03
C SER A 128 -24.90 6.02 -43.63
N SER A 129 -25.57 5.98 -42.45
CA SER A 129 -26.94 5.56 -42.05
C SER A 129 -27.29 4.10 -42.42
N VAL A 130 -27.59 3.14 -41.52
CA VAL A 130 -28.00 3.20 -40.09
C VAL A 130 -27.56 1.96 -39.27
N LYS A 131 -27.60 2.09 -37.93
CA LYS A 131 -27.91 1.06 -36.90
C LYS A 131 -27.33 -0.36 -37.02
N SER A 132 -26.62 -0.78 -35.97
CA SER A 132 -26.94 -2.04 -35.30
C SER A 132 -26.73 -1.90 -33.79
N SER A 133 -27.68 -2.37 -32.99
CA SER A 133 -27.64 -2.32 -31.52
C SER A 133 -27.33 -3.71 -30.96
N SER A 134 -26.04 -3.99 -30.75
CA SER A 134 -25.65 -5.12 -29.89
C SER A 134 -25.71 -4.66 -28.44
N SER A 135 -26.78 -5.06 -27.73
CA SER A 135 -26.87 -4.89 -26.30
C SER A 135 -25.78 -5.73 -25.62
N VAL A 136 -24.65 -5.10 -25.29
CA VAL A 136 -23.75 -5.66 -24.28
C VAL A 136 -24.56 -5.91 -23.03
N VAL A 137 -24.51 -7.13 -22.52
CA VAL A 137 -25.22 -7.48 -21.29
C VAL A 137 -24.55 -6.69 -20.18
N LEU A 138 -25.21 -5.63 -19.70
CA LEU A 138 -24.88 -4.97 -18.44
C LEU A 138 -25.29 -5.89 -17.27
N SER A 139 -24.74 -7.10 -17.29
CA SER A 139 -24.37 -7.80 -16.09
C SER A 139 -23.49 -6.84 -15.31
N SER A 140 -24.03 -6.29 -14.21
CA SER A 140 -23.21 -5.64 -13.19
C SER A 140 -22.45 -6.69 -12.37
N SER A 141 -21.82 -7.64 -13.07
CA SER A 141 -20.59 -8.25 -12.61
C SER A 141 -19.65 -7.09 -12.32
N THR A 142 -19.44 -6.84 -11.03
CA THR A 142 -18.31 -6.07 -10.52
C THR A 142 -17.10 -6.45 -11.37
N ILE A 143 -16.44 -5.47 -11.99
CA ILE A 143 -15.24 -5.77 -12.77
C ILE A 143 -14.20 -6.24 -11.77
N ASP A 144 -14.10 -7.55 -11.61
CA ASP A 144 -13.04 -8.23 -10.87
C ASP A 144 -11.78 -8.11 -11.72
N LEU A 145 -11.25 -6.87 -11.75
CA LEU A 145 -10.08 -6.47 -12.50
C LEU A 145 -8.96 -7.48 -12.23
N GLY A 146 -8.83 -7.94 -10.99
CA GLY A 146 -8.03 -9.09 -10.64
C GLY A 146 -6.54 -8.80 -10.82
N SER A 147 -5.82 -9.73 -11.44
CA SER A 147 -4.41 -9.57 -11.78
C SER A 147 -3.93 -10.60 -12.78
N GLU A 148 -2.97 -10.21 -13.62
CA GLU A 148 -2.27 -11.07 -14.55
C GLU A 148 -0.93 -11.49 -13.91
N TYR A 149 -0.67 -12.80 -13.80
CA TYR A 149 0.60 -13.34 -13.32
C TYR A 149 1.29 -14.12 -14.43
N ASP A 150 2.53 -13.73 -14.75
CA ASP A 150 3.40 -14.42 -15.70
C ASP A 150 4.58 -15.05 -14.93
N ASP A 151 4.57 -16.39 -14.84
CA ASP A 151 5.62 -17.15 -14.18
C ASP A 151 6.94 -17.17 -14.95
N VAL A 152 6.90 -17.00 -16.28
CA VAL A 152 8.09 -17.04 -17.14
C VAL A 152 8.80 -15.68 -17.11
N ALA A 153 8.05 -14.59 -17.14
CA ALA A 153 8.57 -13.24 -16.92
C ALA A 153 8.81 -12.93 -15.43
N LYS A 154 8.31 -13.77 -14.51
CA LYS A 154 8.28 -13.54 -13.05
C LYS A 154 7.70 -12.18 -12.68
N THR A 155 6.58 -11.80 -13.29
CA THR A 155 5.87 -10.53 -13.00
C THR A 155 4.40 -10.74 -12.62
N LEU A 156 3.91 -9.84 -11.77
CA LEU A 156 2.53 -9.70 -11.36
C LEU A 156 2.04 -8.31 -11.76
N LYS A 157 1.02 -8.23 -12.60
CA LYS A 157 0.32 -6.99 -12.93
C LYS A 157 -0.99 -6.93 -12.16
N ASP A 158 -1.07 -6.00 -11.22
CA ASP A 158 -2.34 -5.66 -10.57
C ASP A 158 -3.19 -4.87 -11.56
N LEU A 159 -4.37 -5.37 -11.89
CA LEU A 159 -5.25 -4.75 -12.88
C LEU A 159 -6.14 -3.65 -12.29
N ARG A 160 -6.09 -3.43 -10.97
CA ARG A 160 -6.82 -2.36 -10.27
C ARG A 160 -6.20 -0.99 -10.49
N ASP A 161 -4.87 -0.93 -10.59
CA ASP A 161 -4.07 0.29 -10.83
C ASP A 161 -3.14 0.18 -12.06
N ASN A 162 -3.01 -1.01 -12.66
CA ASN A 162 -2.03 -1.36 -13.71
C ASN A 162 -0.56 -1.34 -13.26
N GLN A 163 -0.29 -1.36 -11.95
CA GLN A 163 1.06 -1.50 -11.43
C GLN A 163 1.58 -2.91 -11.70
N ILE A 164 2.77 -2.97 -12.32
CA ILE A 164 3.52 -4.22 -12.50
C ILE A 164 4.55 -4.32 -11.38
N TYR A 165 4.64 -5.49 -10.78
CA TYR A 165 5.58 -5.88 -9.74
C TYR A 165 6.40 -7.09 -10.25
N ARG A 166 7.67 -7.17 -9.87
CA ARG A 166 8.47 -8.40 -9.98
C ARG A 166 8.04 -9.40 -8.90
N THR A 167 8.39 -10.66 -9.11
CA THR A 167 8.14 -11.74 -8.17
C THR A 167 9.36 -12.66 -8.05
N ALA A 168 9.46 -13.37 -6.94
CA ALA A 168 10.52 -14.35 -6.68
C ALA A 168 9.93 -15.61 -6.02
N THR A 169 10.33 -16.80 -6.48
CA THR A 169 9.95 -18.07 -5.87
C THR A 169 11.04 -18.48 -4.86
N ILE A 170 10.68 -18.63 -3.59
CA ILE A 170 11.60 -18.89 -2.47
C ILE A 170 11.08 -20.11 -1.69
N GLY A 171 11.80 -21.23 -1.78
CA GLY A 171 11.29 -22.53 -1.34
C GLY A 171 10.08 -22.93 -2.19
N THR A 172 8.92 -23.13 -1.54
CA THR A 172 7.65 -23.44 -2.20
C THR A 172 6.78 -22.20 -2.49
N GLN A 173 7.08 -21.05 -1.89
CA GLN A 173 6.23 -19.85 -1.93
C GLN A 173 6.69 -18.89 -3.03
N THR A 174 5.76 -18.21 -3.71
CA THR A 174 6.10 -17.10 -4.61
C THR A 174 5.69 -15.76 -4.00
N TRP A 175 6.65 -14.84 -3.93
CA TRP A 175 6.56 -13.56 -3.24
C TRP A 175 6.62 -12.39 -4.21
N MET A 176 5.96 -11.26 -3.88
CA MET A 176 6.26 -9.98 -4.53
C MET A 176 7.67 -9.49 -4.16
N ALA A 177 8.42 -9.01 -5.15
CA ALA A 177 9.76 -8.45 -4.96
C ALA A 177 9.75 -6.92 -4.70
N GLU A 178 8.66 -6.22 -5.00
CA GLU A 178 8.37 -4.89 -4.46
C GLU A 178 7.24 -4.92 -3.42
N ASN A 179 7.10 -3.85 -2.65
CA ASN A 179 5.96 -3.66 -1.77
C ASN A 179 4.73 -3.25 -2.57
N LEU A 180 3.54 -3.65 -2.10
CA LEU A 180 2.28 -3.26 -2.72
C LEU A 180 2.12 -1.73 -2.70
N ASN A 181 1.84 -1.13 -3.85
CA ASN A 181 1.70 0.32 -4.02
C ASN A 181 0.24 0.78 -4.22
N PHE A 182 -0.72 -0.13 -4.05
CA PHE A 182 -2.14 0.09 -4.31
C PHE A 182 -2.77 1.11 -3.34
N GLU A 183 -3.39 2.17 -3.87
CA GLU A 183 -3.93 3.27 -3.06
C GLU A 183 -5.26 2.94 -2.36
N THR A 184 -5.29 3.15 -1.05
CA THR A 184 -6.49 3.03 -0.20
C THR A 184 -6.58 4.20 0.79
N LYS A 185 -7.78 4.48 1.33
CA LYS A 185 -8.05 5.58 2.28
C LYS A 185 -7.17 5.60 3.54
N LYS A 186 -6.64 4.46 3.96
CA LYS A 186 -5.79 4.29 5.16
C LYS A 186 -4.41 3.71 4.76
N SER A 187 -3.87 4.22 3.65
CA SER A 187 -2.52 3.90 3.17
C SER A 187 -1.77 5.13 2.66
N PHE A 188 -0.50 5.25 2.98
CA PHE A 188 0.27 6.50 2.87
C PHE A 188 1.66 6.23 2.29
N CYS A 189 2.28 7.25 1.68
CA CYS A 189 3.72 7.23 1.38
C CYS A 189 4.50 7.56 2.66
N TYR A 190 5.75 7.10 2.78
CA TYR A 190 6.64 7.62 3.82
C TYR A 190 6.82 9.15 3.67
N ASP A 191 6.79 9.89 4.78
CA ASP A 191 6.74 11.37 4.84
C ASP A 191 5.60 12.03 4.03
N ASP A 192 4.54 11.29 3.66
CA ASP A 192 3.50 11.71 2.71
C ASP A 192 4.03 12.14 1.32
N VAL A 193 5.30 11.85 1.00
CA VAL A 193 5.92 12.24 -0.28
C VAL A 193 5.68 11.18 -1.34
N SER A 194 4.96 11.52 -2.41
CA SER A 194 4.64 10.61 -3.53
C SER A 194 5.85 9.83 -4.11
N ARG A 195 7.05 10.43 -4.18
CA ARG A 195 8.28 9.75 -4.62
C ARG A 195 8.66 8.55 -3.73
N ASN A 196 8.30 8.60 -2.44
CA ASN A 196 8.63 7.57 -1.48
C ASN A 196 7.69 6.36 -1.67
N CYS A 197 6.43 6.56 -2.11
CA CYS A 197 5.59 5.47 -2.61
C CYS A 197 6.24 4.74 -3.81
N ALA A 198 6.78 5.48 -4.78
CA ALA A 198 7.45 4.88 -5.94
C ALA A 198 8.77 4.15 -5.58
N LYS A 199 9.37 4.44 -4.43
CA LYS A 199 10.59 3.78 -3.92
C LYS A 199 10.29 2.58 -3.00
N TYR A 200 9.31 2.72 -2.11
CA TYR A 200 9.07 1.80 -0.99
C TYR A 200 7.70 1.11 -1.00
N GLY A 201 6.83 1.39 -1.98
CA GLY A 201 5.40 1.08 -1.90
C GLY A 201 4.69 1.92 -0.83
N ARG A 202 3.46 1.54 -0.48
CA ARG A 202 2.68 2.22 0.56
C ARG A 202 2.81 1.54 1.92
N LEU A 203 2.64 2.32 2.97
CA LEU A 203 2.40 1.86 4.33
C LEU A 203 0.89 1.76 4.57
N TYR A 204 0.40 0.68 5.15
CA TYR A 204 -1.03 0.39 5.35
C TYR A 204 -1.34 0.16 6.83
N THR A 205 -2.46 0.67 7.36
CA THR A 205 -2.96 0.18 8.65
C THR A 205 -3.28 -1.31 8.54
N TRP A 206 -3.26 -2.06 9.64
CA TRP A 206 -3.60 -3.48 9.56
C TRP A 206 -5.05 -3.72 9.08
N ALA A 207 -5.98 -2.81 9.43
CA ALA A 207 -7.35 -2.83 8.92
C ALA A 207 -7.42 -2.62 7.39
N ALA A 208 -6.56 -1.75 6.82
CA ALA A 208 -6.45 -1.60 5.38
C ALA A 208 -5.81 -2.83 4.73
N ALA A 209 -4.73 -3.36 5.30
CA ALA A 209 -4.03 -4.55 4.82
C ALA A 209 -4.94 -5.80 4.78
N MET A 210 -5.80 -5.97 5.79
CA MET A 210 -6.78 -7.05 5.89
C MET A 210 -8.04 -6.88 5.02
N ASP A 211 -8.23 -5.73 4.35
CA ASP A 211 -9.49 -5.35 3.70
C ASP A 211 -10.70 -5.43 4.67
N SER A 212 -10.61 -4.72 5.80
CA SER A 212 -11.62 -4.74 6.87
C SER A 212 -13.05 -4.39 6.41
N VAL A 213 -13.19 -3.62 5.33
CA VAL A 213 -14.49 -3.29 4.71
C VAL A 213 -15.06 -4.43 3.85
N GLY A 214 -14.21 -5.31 3.34
CA GLY A 214 -14.55 -6.40 2.42
C GLY A 214 -14.82 -5.96 0.99
N THR A 215 -13.96 -5.08 0.44
CA THR A 215 -14.06 -4.57 -0.95
C THR A 215 -13.58 -5.60 -1.98
N TRP A 216 -12.56 -6.38 -1.62
CA TRP A 216 -11.81 -7.30 -2.47
C TRP A 216 -11.92 -8.76 -2.02
N SER A 217 -12.18 -8.99 -0.73
CA SER A 217 -12.55 -10.29 -0.17
C SER A 217 -13.24 -10.15 1.19
N MET A 218 -14.22 -11.02 1.46
CA MET A 218 -14.86 -11.10 2.78
C MET A 218 -13.93 -11.69 3.87
N ASN A 219 -12.81 -12.29 3.49
CA ASN A 219 -11.95 -13.12 4.35
C ASN A 219 -11.34 -12.39 5.56
N GLY A 220 -11.13 -11.07 5.47
CA GLY A 220 -10.63 -10.22 6.56
C GLY A 220 -11.62 -9.17 7.05
N LYS A 221 -12.91 -9.27 6.66
CA LYS A 221 -13.92 -8.26 6.97
C LYS A 221 -14.15 -8.11 8.47
N GLY A 222 -14.19 -6.87 8.95
CA GLY A 222 -14.32 -6.52 10.36
C GLY A 222 -13.03 -6.62 11.19
N CYS A 223 -11.92 -7.12 10.62
CA CYS A 223 -10.65 -7.18 11.33
C CYS A 223 -9.99 -5.80 11.38
N GLY A 224 -9.72 -5.29 12.59
CA GLY A 224 -9.18 -3.94 12.79
C GLY A 224 -8.63 -3.74 14.20
N TYR A 225 -8.28 -2.50 14.54
CA TYR A 225 -7.86 -2.13 15.89
C TYR A 225 -9.03 -2.31 16.89
N THR A 226 -8.73 -2.71 18.12
CA THR A 226 -9.69 -3.11 19.18
C THR A 226 -10.61 -4.31 18.90
N VAL A 227 -10.74 -4.77 17.65
CA VAL A 227 -11.58 -5.93 17.30
C VAL A 227 -10.73 -7.20 17.23
N MET A 228 -11.15 -8.26 17.93
CA MET A 228 -10.57 -9.60 17.77
C MET A 228 -10.99 -10.15 16.41
N CYS A 229 -10.03 -10.55 15.59
CA CYS A 229 -10.24 -10.97 14.22
C CYS A 229 -10.57 -12.48 14.16
N SER A 230 -11.57 -12.83 13.34
CA SER A 230 -11.92 -14.23 13.03
C SER A 230 -11.88 -14.44 11.51
N PRO A 231 -10.69 -14.39 10.90
CA PRO A 231 -10.56 -14.36 9.45
C PRO A 231 -10.67 -15.75 8.84
N THR A 232 -10.98 -15.82 7.55
CA THR A 232 -10.88 -17.06 6.76
C THR A 232 -9.60 -17.04 5.95
N TYR A 233 -8.66 -17.94 6.24
CA TYR A 233 -7.40 -18.03 5.51
C TYR A 233 -7.56 -18.79 4.17
N PRO A 234 -6.77 -18.45 3.13
CA PRO A 234 -5.84 -17.32 3.07
C PRO A 234 -6.56 -15.96 2.99
N VAL A 235 -6.04 -14.94 3.68
CA VAL A 235 -6.65 -13.61 3.68
C VAL A 235 -6.08 -12.80 2.51
N ARG A 236 -6.82 -12.73 1.40
CA ARG A 236 -6.48 -11.83 0.27
C ARG A 236 -6.15 -10.42 0.77
N GLY A 237 -7.03 -9.87 1.60
CA GLY A 237 -6.91 -8.50 2.08
C GLY A 237 -6.79 -7.52 0.93
N VAL A 238 -5.86 -6.56 1.05
CA VAL A 238 -5.56 -5.56 0.01
C VAL A 238 -4.84 -6.13 -1.22
N CYS A 239 -4.39 -7.38 -1.21
CA CYS A 239 -3.57 -7.96 -2.30
C CYS A 239 -4.32 -8.15 -3.64
N PRO A 240 -3.58 -8.30 -4.76
CA PRO A 240 -4.14 -8.68 -6.05
C PRO A 240 -4.87 -10.04 -6.01
N LYS A 241 -5.63 -10.39 -7.05
CA LYS A 241 -6.44 -11.62 -7.02
C LYS A 241 -5.55 -12.87 -7.17
N GLY A 242 -5.77 -13.86 -6.31
CA GLY A 242 -4.94 -15.07 -6.27
C GLY A 242 -3.58 -14.85 -5.60
N TRP A 243 -3.47 -13.78 -4.81
CA TRP A 243 -2.37 -13.45 -3.91
C TRP A 243 -2.98 -13.06 -2.55
N HIS A 244 -2.23 -13.22 -1.46
CA HIS A 244 -2.73 -12.94 -0.11
C HIS A 244 -1.71 -12.27 0.80
N LEU A 245 -2.23 -11.69 1.89
CA LEU A 245 -1.44 -11.11 2.97
C LEU A 245 -0.88 -12.26 3.83
N PRO A 246 0.45 -12.39 3.95
CA PRO A 246 1.09 -13.62 4.43
C PRO A 246 0.76 -13.94 5.89
N THR A 247 0.57 -15.21 6.20
CA THR A 247 0.44 -15.71 7.59
C THR A 247 1.78 -15.67 8.31
N LYS A 248 1.77 -15.81 9.64
CA LYS A 248 2.99 -15.92 10.45
C LYS A 248 3.78 -17.20 10.07
N GLU A 249 3.06 -18.23 9.68
CA GLU A 249 3.53 -19.55 9.30
C GLU A 249 4.18 -19.55 7.89
N GLU A 250 3.65 -18.75 6.97
CA GLU A 250 4.27 -18.44 5.66
C GLU A 250 5.59 -17.66 5.83
N TRP A 251 5.65 -16.71 6.77
CA TRP A 251 6.89 -16.04 7.14
C TRP A 251 7.92 -17.00 7.79
N ASP A 252 7.48 -17.91 8.68
CA ASP A 252 8.38 -18.96 9.23
C ASP A 252 8.93 -19.85 8.11
N THR A 253 8.08 -20.20 7.13
CA THR A 253 8.45 -21.03 5.99
C THR A 253 9.46 -20.30 5.08
N LEU A 254 9.34 -18.98 4.90
CA LEU A 254 10.33 -18.16 4.21
C LEU A 254 11.68 -18.17 4.95
N PHE A 255 11.68 -18.02 6.27
CA PHE A 255 12.89 -18.10 7.10
C PHE A 255 13.57 -19.46 6.93
N THR A 256 12.81 -20.55 7.01
CA THR A 256 13.32 -21.91 6.82
C THR A 256 13.91 -22.12 5.41
N ALA A 257 13.25 -21.61 4.36
CA ALA A 257 13.70 -21.75 2.98
C ALA A 257 15.01 -20.99 2.69
N VAL A 258 15.28 -19.89 3.39
CA VAL A 258 16.46 -19.04 3.19
C VAL A 258 17.68 -19.51 4.01
N GLY A 259 17.46 -20.23 5.12
CA GLY A 259 18.52 -20.77 5.97
C GLY A 259 18.41 -20.43 7.48
N GLY A 260 17.33 -19.77 7.89
CA GLY A 260 17.07 -19.40 9.29
C GLY A 260 17.35 -17.93 9.62
N SER A 261 16.97 -17.52 10.84
CA SER A 261 16.98 -16.12 11.30
C SER A 261 18.35 -15.45 11.19
N ASP A 262 19.43 -16.20 11.41
CA ASP A 262 20.81 -15.69 11.47
C ASP A 262 21.34 -15.21 10.10
N VAL A 263 20.69 -15.60 8.99
CA VAL A 263 21.08 -15.23 7.62
C VAL A 263 19.98 -14.53 6.82
N VAL A 264 18.70 -14.74 7.16
CA VAL A 264 17.56 -14.29 6.33
C VAL A 264 17.52 -12.77 6.10
N ALA A 265 17.98 -11.95 7.04
CA ALA A 265 18.16 -10.51 6.81
C ALA A 265 19.18 -10.25 5.69
N LYS A 266 20.33 -10.93 5.72
CA LYS A 266 21.41 -10.69 4.77
C LYS A 266 21.02 -11.09 3.36
N GLU A 267 20.31 -12.20 3.25
CA GLU A 267 19.90 -12.79 1.98
C GLU A 267 18.70 -12.09 1.31
N LEU A 268 17.76 -11.54 2.09
CA LEU A 268 16.52 -10.92 1.56
C LEU A 268 16.55 -9.40 1.44
N LYS A 269 17.43 -8.70 2.17
CA LYS A 269 17.57 -7.24 2.07
C LYS A 269 18.10 -6.83 0.70
N SER A 270 17.61 -5.69 0.21
CA SER A 270 18.10 -5.05 -1.00
C SER A 270 19.60 -4.71 -0.92
N THR A 271 20.26 -4.75 -2.07
CA THR A 271 21.70 -4.40 -2.25
C THR A 271 22.02 -2.92 -2.02
N ASN A 272 21.01 -2.09 -1.79
CA ASN A 272 21.12 -0.65 -1.55
C ASN A 272 19.98 -0.16 -0.64
N GLY A 273 20.15 1.06 -0.11
CA GLY A 273 19.14 1.77 0.69
C GLY A 273 19.30 1.64 2.21
N TRP A 274 20.13 0.71 2.71
CA TRP A 274 20.27 0.46 4.15
C TRP A 274 21.40 1.26 4.81
N SER A 275 21.11 1.78 5.99
CA SER A 275 22.04 2.52 6.85
C SER A 275 23.26 1.69 7.29
N GLY A 276 24.35 2.36 7.68
CA GLY A 276 25.49 1.72 8.34
C GLY A 276 26.26 0.69 7.49
N ASN A 277 26.13 0.73 6.16
CA ASN A 277 26.55 -0.31 5.21
C ASN A 277 25.76 -1.64 5.33
N GLY A 278 24.61 -1.61 5.99
CA GLY A 278 23.73 -2.75 6.27
C GLY A 278 22.96 -3.32 5.08
N ASN A 279 23.45 -3.12 3.85
CA ASN A 279 22.83 -3.65 2.64
C ASN A 279 22.87 -5.19 2.65
N GLY A 280 21.87 -5.81 2.01
CA GLY A 280 21.82 -7.24 1.78
C GLY A 280 22.55 -7.67 0.52
N LEU A 281 22.51 -8.98 0.27
CA LEU A 281 22.96 -9.61 -0.97
C LEU A 281 21.85 -9.69 -2.02
N ASP A 282 20.58 -9.67 -1.59
CA ASP A 282 19.38 -9.90 -2.40
C ASP A 282 19.45 -11.18 -3.25
N THR A 283 20.07 -12.24 -2.70
CA THR A 283 20.33 -13.53 -3.38
C THR A 283 19.07 -14.18 -3.93
N TYR A 284 17.93 -13.94 -3.28
CA TYR A 284 16.61 -14.46 -3.66
C TYR A 284 15.75 -13.46 -4.44
N ALA A 285 16.30 -12.30 -4.84
CA ALA A 285 15.60 -11.22 -5.55
C ALA A 285 14.30 -10.73 -4.86
N PHE A 286 14.24 -10.83 -3.53
CA PHE A 286 13.13 -10.37 -2.70
C PHE A 286 13.15 -8.83 -2.51
N SER A 287 14.32 -8.19 -2.66
CA SER A 287 14.51 -6.74 -2.68
C SER A 287 13.83 -5.99 -1.51
N ALA A 288 13.98 -6.48 -0.28
CA ALA A 288 13.46 -5.79 0.89
C ALA A 288 14.20 -4.47 1.13
N LEU A 289 13.52 -3.35 0.87
CA LEU A 289 13.98 -1.98 1.10
C LEU A 289 13.55 -1.48 2.48
N PRO A 290 14.36 -0.64 3.16
CA PRO A 290 14.07 -0.13 4.49
C PRO A 290 13.16 1.09 4.44
N GLY A 291 11.89 0.85 4.08
CA GLY A 291 10.85 1.88 3.98
C GLY A 291 10.29 2.36 5.32
N GLY A 292 10.87 1.96 6.46
CA GLY A 292 10.41 2.34 7.79
C GLY A 292 8.96 1.95 8.09
N TYR A 293 8.31 2.71 8.95
CA TYR A 293 6.89 2.61 9.26
C TYR A 293 6.30 3.98 9.65
N LYS A 294 4.97 4.05 9.80
CA LYS A 294 4.25 5.23 10.32
C LYS A 294 3.46 4.87 11.57
N VAL A 295 3.36 5.80 12.51
CA VAL A 295 2.46 5.76 13.67
C VAL A 295 1.15 6.53 13.37
N ASP A 296 0.02 6.05 13.91
CA ASP A 296 -1.30 6.69 13.80
C ASP A 296 -1.97 6.68 15.19
N ASP A 297 -1.41 7.45 16.12
CA ASP A 297 -1.71 7.38 17.57
C ASP A 297 -2.54 8.56 18.12
N ASN A 298 -3.12 9.36 17.22
CA ASN A 298 -3.82 10.63 17.48
C ASN A 298 -2.98 11.73 18.18
N SER A 299 -1.74 11.47 18.59
CA SER A 299 -0.87 12.45 19.25
C SER A 299 0.12 13.11 18.28
N SER A 300 0.65 12.34 17.33
CA SER A 300 1.49 12.84 16.23
C SER A 300 1.57 11.81 15.08
N LEU A 301 1.53 12.29 13.83
CA LEU A 301 1.76 11.44 12.66
C LEU A 301 3.27 11.35 12.39
N ASN A 302 3.92 10.43 13.09
CA ASN A 302 5.37 10.23 12.95
C ASN A 302 5.68 9.14 11.94
N TYR A 303 6.66 9.43 11.08
CA TYR A 303 7.34 8.48 10.22
C TYR A 303 8.68 8.13 10.88
N GLU A 304 8.99 6.84 10.97
CA GLU A 304 10.13 6.32 11.73
C GLU A 304 10.86 5.23 10.93
N ASP A 305 12.14 5.03 11.22
CA ASP A 305 12.96 3.89 10.78
C ASP A 305 13.27 3.75 9.27
N GLU A 306 13.12 4.80 8.44
CA GLU A 306 13.69 4.80 7.06
C GLU A 306 15.21 4.51 7.11
N GLY A 307 15.69 3.64 6.22
CA GLY A 307 17.10 3.25 6.14
C GLY A 307 17.52 2.16 7.14
N ASP A 308 16.88 2.13 8.31
CA ASP A 308 17.26 1.25 9.42
C ASP A 308 16.44 -0.05 9.48
N TYR A 309 15.16 -0.03 9.09
CA TYR A 309 14.27 -1.20 9.14
C TYR A 309 13.32 -1.31 7.94
N ALA A 310 12.93 -2.54 7.62
CA ALA A 310 11.81 -2.87 6.74
C ALA A 310 10.75 -3.66 7.51
N TYR A 311 9.51 -3.20 7.53
CA TYR A 311 8.38 -3.82 8.24
C TYR A 311 7.31 -4.33 7.26
N PHE A 312 6.91 -5.61 7.37
CA PHE A 312 5.90 -6.23 6.51
C PHE A 312 4.78 -6.86 7.34
N TRP A 313 3.53 -6.47 7.10
CA TRP A 313 2.38 -7.03 7.83
C TRP A 313 2.18 -8.53 7.60
N SER A 314 1.69 -9.21 8.64
CA SER A 314 1.06 -10.53 8.52
C SER A 314 -0.45 -10.44 8.70
N SER A 315 -1.20 -11.37 8.10
CA SER A 315 -2.63 -11.57 8.36
C SER A 315 -2.92 -12.22 9.72
N THR A 316 -1.91 -12.82 10.39
CA THR A 316 -2.09 -13.46 11.70
C THR A 316 -2.17 -12.44 12.84
N GLU A 317 -3.29 -12.45 13.57
CA GLU A 317 -3.48 -11.65 14.79
C GLU A 317 -2.69 -12.23 15.99
N LYS A 318 -2.30 -11.38 16.95
CA LYS A 318 -1.75 -11.86 18.23
C LYS A 318 -2.87 -12.42 19.11
N ALA A 319 -2.88 -13.75 19.28
CA ALA A 319 -3.83 -14.44 20.15
C ALA A 319 -3.97 -13.78 21.53
N LYS A 320 -5.21 -13.54 21.96
CA LYS A 320 -5.60 -12.84 23.20
C LYS A 320 -5.21 -11.35 23.28
N ASN A 321 -4.83 -10.71 22.17
CA ASN A 321 -4.57 -9.26 22.10
C ASN A 321 -5.15 -8.65 20.81
N ASN A 322 -6.39 -8.18 20.90
CA ASN A 322 -7.14 -7.45 19.88
C ASN A 322 -6.51 -6.12 19.42
N TYR A 323 -5.47 -5.61 20.08
CA TYR A 323 -4.75 -4.40 19.65
C TYR A 323 -3.55 -4.70 18.74
N SER A 324 -3.11 -5.96 18.61
CA SER A 324 -1.84 -6.28 17.94
C SER A 324 -1.94 -7.41 16.91
N ALA A 325 -1.17 -7.29 15.83
CA ALA A 325 -0.97 -8.33 14.83
C ALA A 325 0.51 -8.64 14.64
N TYR A 326 0.82 -9.77 14.00
CA TYR A 326 2.19 -10.14 13.67
C TYR A 326 2.71 -9.35 12.46
N TYR A 327 4.03 -9.15 12.41
CA TYR A 327 4.75 -8.60 11.27
C TYR A 327 6.16 -9.18 11.19
N LEU A 328 6.69 -9.33 9.98
CA LEU A 328 8.12 -9.51 9.77
C LEU A 328 8.82 -8.16 9.89
N TYR A 329 9.98 -8.10 10.54
CA TYR A 329 10.94 -7.03 10.30
C TYR A 329 12.35 -7.54 9.99
N LEU A 330 13.04 -6.79 9.13
CA LEU A 330 14.47 -6.91 8.84
C LEU A 330 15.15 -5.59 9.23
N ARG A 331 16.40 -5.64 9.70
CA ARG A 331 17.14 -4.47 10.20
C ARG A 331 18.51 -4.31 9.53
N TYR A 332 19.05 -3.09 9.54
CA TYR A 332 20.34 -2.78 8.90
C TYR A 332 21.50 -3.66 9.40
N ASN A 333 21.56 -3.99 10.69
CA ASN A 333 22.62 -4.81 11.31
C ASN A 333 22.45 -6.33 11.13
N ASP A 334 21.65 -6.74 10.15
CA ASP A 334 21.34 -8.14 9.81
C ASP A 334 20.48 -8.90 10.85
N ASP A 335 19.82 -8.20 11.80
CA ASP A 335 18.72 -8.78 12.59
C ASP A 335 17.48 -9.06 11.72
N ALA A 336 16.80 -10.20 11.95
CA ALA A 336 15.49 -10.53 11.38
C ALA A 336 14.59 -11.26 12.37
N TYR A 337 13.36 -10.79 12.55
CA TYR A 337 12.39 -11.41 13.47
C TYR A 337 10.95 -11.26 13.00
N ILE A 338 10.15 -12.29 13.27
CA ILE A 338 8.68 -12.22 13.18
C ILE A 338 8.17 -11.80 14.55
N SER A 339 7.75 -10.54 14.66
CA SER A 339 7.34 -9.87 15.90
C SER A 339 5.87 -9.45 15.83
N ASN A 340 5.41 -8.65 16.79
CA ASN A 340 4.04 -8.17 16.88
C ASN A 340 3.98 -6.75 17.45
N GLY A 341 2.96 -6.00 17.07
CA GLY A 341 2.78 -4.60 17.49
C GLY A 341 1.41 -4.05 17.13
N TYR A 342 1.15 -2.79 17.46
CA TYR A 342 -0.18 -2.21 17.35
C TYR A 342 -0.69 -2.13 15.91
N LYS A 343 -1.93 -2.58 15.68
CA LYS A 343 -2.60 -2.62 14.37
C LYS A 343 -2.79 -1.25 13.68
N CYS A 344 -2.71 -0.17 14.46
CA CYS A 344 -2.72 1.22 14.00
C CYS A 344 -1.34 1.78 13.63
N ARG A 345 -0.26 1.00 13.76
CA ARG A 345 0.94 1.26 12.96
C ARG A 345 0.62 1.04 11.49
N LEU A 346 1.42 1.65 10.61
CA LEU A 346 1.35 1.38 9.19
C LEU A 346 2.69 0.82 8.71
N ASN A 347 2.67 -0.46 8.36
CA ASN A 347 3.79 -1.21 7.83
C ASN A 347 3.57 -1.43 6.32
N SER A 348 4.60 -1.89 5.61
CA SER A 348 4.45 -2.29 4.21
C SER A 348 3.60 -3.55 4.08
N VAL A 349 2.99 -3.75 2.90
CA VAL A 349 2.36 -5.02 2.51
C VAL A 349 3.18 -5.67 1.42
N ARG A 350 3.41 -6.97 1.57
CA ARG A 350 4.11 -7.82 0.61
C ARG A 350 3.33 -9.11 0.45
N CYS A 351 2.71 -9.29 -0.72
CA CYS A 351 1.81 -10.41 -0.93
C CYS A 351 2.59 -11.67 -1.31
N VAL A 352 2.03 -12.81 -0.93
CA VAL A 352 2.52 -14.16 -1.25
C VAL A 352 1.47 -14.91 -2.06
N LYS A 353 1.89 -15.98 -2.71
CA LYS A 353 1.07 -16.94 -3.44
C LYS A 353 1.72 -18.32 -3.37
N ASP A 354 0.88 -19.34 -3.18
CA ASP A 354 1.19 -20.77 -3.25
C ASP A 354 0.74 -21.43 -4.57
#